data_AF-A0A5K1EU42-F1
#
_entry.id   AF-A0A5K1EU42-F1
#
_cell.length_a   1.000
_cell.length_b   1.000
_cell.length_c   1.000
_cell.angle_alpha   90.00
_cell.angle_beta   90.00
_cell.angle_gamma   90.00
#
_symmetry.space_group_name_H-M   'P 1'
#
loop_
_entity.id
_entity.type
_entity.pdbx_description
1 polymer ?
#
loop_
_entity_poly.entity_id
_entity_poly.type
_entity_poly.pdbx_seq_one_letter_code
_entity_poly.pdbx_strand_id
1 'polypeptide(L)'
;FLDWTSSASSRPVKGASTVDFTVDSSAGLWFRLFIPTEVPEGKKLPVIVFFHGGGFAFMAANSKAYDTIGRRLALRLQDFC
;
A
#
# COMPACT_ATOMS: atom_id res chain seq x y z
N PHE A 1 -9.19 17.07 9.90
CA PHE A 1 -9.12 18.34 9.15
C PHE A 1 -7.90 18.45 8.22
N LEU A 2 -6.86 17.60 8.33
CA LEU A 2 -5.73 17.57 7.39
C LEU A 2 -5.27 16.13 7.06
N ASP A 3 -6.17 15.29 6.56
CA ASP A 3 -5.80 13.98 5.99
C ASP A 3 -5.71 14.11 4.47
N TRP A 4 -4.49 14.30 3.96
CA TRP A 4 -4.25 14.33 2.53
C TRP A 4 -4.26 12.91 2.01
N THR A 5 -5.10 12.63 1.03
CA THR A 5 -5.16 11.31 0.41
C THR A 5 -4.28 11.27 -0.85
N SER A 6 -4.05 10.05 -1.32
CA SER A 6 -3.36 9.76 -2.56
C SER A 6 -4.18 8.73 -3.34
N SER A 7 -4.33 8.94 -4.65
CA SER A 7 -4.97 7.95 -5.52
C SER A 7 -4.05 6.75 -5.74
N ALA A 8 -4.65 5.58 -5.95
CA ALA A 8 -3.93 4.45 -6.49
C ALA A 8 -3.34 4.81 -7.88
N SER A 9 -2.20 4.22 -8.23
CA SER A 9 -1.50 4.51 -9.48
C SER A 9 -0.90 3.23 -10.05
N SER A 10 -1.36 2.84 -11.23
CA SER A 10 -0.75 1.77 -12.02
C SER A 10 0.64 2.16 -12.53
N ARG A 11 0.93 3.46 -12.68
CA ARG A 11 2.27 3.96 -12.95
C ARG A 11 3.13 3.82 -11.69
N PRO A 12 4.30 3.16 -11.76
CA PRO A 12 5.20 3.05 -10.63
C PRO A 12 5.63 4.40 -10.07
N VAL A 13 5.52 4.55 -8.76
CA VAL A 13 6.05 5.70 -8.02
C VAL A 13 6.83 5.17 -6.83
N LYS A 14 8.13 5.54 -6.76
CA LYS A 14 9.06 5.07 -5.71
C LYS A 14 9.09 3.54 -5.57
N GLY A 15 9.22 2.83 -6.69
CA GLY A 15 9.41 1.37 -6.72
C GLY A 15 8.14 0.53 -6.55
N ALA A 16 6.96 1.14 -6.50
CA ALA A 16 5.70 0.40 -6.42
C ALA A 16 4.58 1.00 -7.28
N SER A 17 3.79 0.15 -7.92
CA SER A 17 2.45 0.48 -8.40
C SER A 17 1.43 0.16 -7.30
N THR A 18 0.25 0.78 -7.37
CA THR A 18 -0.80 0.61 -6.36
C THR A 18 -2.17 0.39 -6.98
N VAL A 19 -2.99 -0.43 -6.33
CA VAL A 19 -4.38 -0.74 -6.71
C VAL A 19 -5.22 -0.84 -5.44
N ASP A 20 -6.43 -0.31 -5.46
CA ASP A 20 -7.38 -0.41 -4.35
C ASP A 20 -8.38 -1.55 -4.62
N PHE A 21 -8.61 -2.41 -3.63
CA PHE A 21 -9.53 -3.54 -3.71
C PHE A 21 -10.58 -3.46 -2.60
N THR A 22 -11.86 -3.52 -2.99
CA THR A 22 -12.99 -3.66 -2.07
C THR A 22 -13.12 -5.10 -1.62
N VAL A 23 -13.18 -5.33 -0.32
CA VAL A 23 -13.42 -6.65 0.28
C VAL A 23 -14.90 -6.82 0.60
N ASP A 24 -15.48 -5.80 1.24
CA ASP A 24 -16.90 -5.78 1.61
C ASP A 24 -17.41 -4.34 1.52
N SER A 25 -18.26 -4.08 0.53
CA SER A 25 -18.84 -2.75 0.32
C SER A 25 -19.86 -2.37 1.41
N SER A 26 -20.51 -3.34 2.06
CA SER A 26 -21.50 -3.08 3.10
C SER A 26 -20.85 -2.54 4.38
N ALA A 27 -19.62 -2.96 4.66
CA ALA A 27 -18.80 -2.48 5.76
C ALA A 27 -17.87 -1.31 5.37
N GLY A 28 -17.85 -0.91 4.09
CA GLY A 28 -16.86 0.04 3.57
C GLY A 28 -15.42 -0.45 3.70
N LEU A 29 -15.21 -1.78 3.67
CA LEU A 29 -13.91 -2.43 3.86
C LEU A 29 -13.18 -2.59 2.53
N TRP A 30 -12.00 -1.99 2.45
CA TRP A 30 -11.10 -2.07 1.30
C TRP A 30 -9.65 -1.97 1.76
N PHE A 31 -8.72 -2.37 0.90
CA PHE A 31 -7.30 -2.20 1.13
C PHE A 31 -6.59 -1.70 -0.12
N ARG A 32 -5.42 -1.08 0.09
CA ARG A 32 -4.50 -0.74 -0.99
C ARG A 32 -3.41 -1.80 -1.11
N LEU A 33 -3.31 -2.41 -2.28
CA LEU A 33 -2.21 -3.29 -2.63
C LEU A 33 -1.04 -2.45 -3.16
N PHE A 34 0.16 -2.68 -2.61
CA PHE A 34 1.41 -2.12 -3.13
C PHE A 34 2.17 -3.25 -3.83
N ILE A 35 2.43 -3.09 -5.12
CA ILE A 35 3.09 -4.10 -5.95
C ILE A 35 4.51 -3.59 -6.25
N PRO A 36 5.56 -4.24 -5.72
CA PRO A 36 6.94 -3.89 -6.05
C PRO A 36 7.21 -4.09 -7.54
N THR A 37 7.93 -3.17 -8.18
CA THR A 37 8.22 -3.23 -9.62
C THR A 37 9.40 -4.10 -10.05
N GLU A 38 10.37 -4.32 -9.17
CA GLU A 38 11.62 -5.03 -9.49
C GLU A 38 11.67 -6.35 -8.73
N VAL A 39 10.82 -7.30 -9.13
CA VAL A 39 10.83 -8.68 -8.58
C VAL A 39 11.39 -9.60 -9.67
N PRO A 40 12.56 -10.24 -9.45
CA PRO A 40 13.09 -11.19 -10.43
C PRO A 40 12.10 -12.32 -10.70
N GLU A 41 12.04 -12.74 -11.96
CA GLU A 41 11.13 -13.81 -12.38
C GLU A 41 11.39 -15.09 -11.57
N GLY A 42 10.31 -15.73 -11.11
CA GLY A 42 10.38 -16.95 -10.30
C GLY A 42 10.71 -16.74 -8.81
N LYS A 43 10.98 -15.52 -8.35
CA LYS A 43 11.16 -15.22 -6.91
C LYS A 43 9.82 -14.97 -6.24
N LYS A 44 9.65 -15.54 -5.04
CA LYS A 44 8.51 -15.27 -4.16
C LYS A 44 8.93 -14.24 -3.11
N LEU A 45 8.13 -13.18 -2.98
CA LEU A 45 8.27 -12.22 -1.90
C LEU A 45 7.33 -12.56 -0.74
N PRO A 46 7.72 -12.25 0.52
CA PRO A 46 6.78 -12.31 1.62
C PRO A 46 5.68 -11.25 1.44
N VAL A 47 4.47 -11.56 1.91
CA VAL A 47 3.34 -10.63 1.91
C VAL A 47 3.29 -9.93 3.27
N ILE A 48 3.24 -8.60 3.25
CA ILE A 48 3.05 -7.78 4.45
C ILE A 48 1.61 -7.30 4.49
N VAL A 49 0.89 -7.63 5.57
CA VAL A 49 -0.42 -7.04 5.88
C VAL A 49 -0.19 -5.92 6.88
N PHE A 50 -0.38 -4.68 6.44
CA PHE A 50 -0.13 -3.49 7.23
C PHE A 50 -1.43 -2.81 7.65
N PHE A 51 -1.59 -2.60 8.96
CA PHE A 51 -2.68 -1.81 9.54
C PHE A 51 -2.13 -0.44 9.95
N HIS A 52 -2.81 0.62 9.53
CA HIS A 52 -2.38 1.97 9.86
C HIS A 52 -2.67 2.33 11.33
N GLY A 53 -1.95 3.31 11.86
CA GLY A 53 -2.16 3.86 13.20
C GLY A 53 -3.26 4.92 13.22
N GLY A 54 -3.16 5.90 14.13
CA GLY A 54 -4.16 6.97 14.25
C GLY A 54 -5.16 6.79 15.39
N GLY A 55 -4.80 5.99 16.40
CA GLY A 55 -5.59 5.84 17.61
C GLY A 55 -7.00 5.30 17.38
N PHE A 56 -7.18 4.50 16.32
CA PHE A 56 -8.46 3.91 15.90
C PHE A 56 -9.54 4.92 15.45
N ALA A 57 -9.20 6.21 15.32
CA ALA A 57 -10.16 7.26 14.98
C ALA A 57 -9.81 8.05 13.71
N PHE A 58 -8.57 7.94 13.23
CA PHE A 58 -8.06 8.79 12.15
C PHE A 58 -7.37 7.99 11.04
N MET A 59 -7.38 8.59 9.83
CA MET A 59 -6.69 8.14 8.62
C MET A 59 -7.31 6.90 7.97
N ALA A 60 -6.81 6.56 6.79
CA ALA A 60 -7.21 5.41 5.99
C ALA A 60 -6.02 4.87 5.18
N ALA A 61 -6.21 3.75 4.47
CA ALA A 61 -5.17 3.14 3.65
C ALA A 61 -4.66 4.05 2.50
N ASN A 62 -5.43 5.08 2.09
CA ASN A 62 -5.02 6.05 1.07
C ASN A 62 -4.46 7.36 1.64
N SER A 63 -4.38 7.53 2.97
CA SER A 63 -3.72 8.67 3.58
C SER A 63 -2.27 8.73 3.11
N LYS A 64 -1.82 9.90 2.65
CA LYS A 64 -0.52 10.11 1.98
C LYS A 64 0.68 9.69 2.83
N ALA A 65 0.56 9.82 4.16
CA ALA A 65 1.56 9.32 5.11
C ALA A 65 1.71 7.79 5.01
N TYR A 66 0.60 7.05 4.97
CA TYR A 66 0.60 5.60 4.87
C TYR A 66 0.87 5.10 3.45
N ASP A 67 0.49 5.84 2.40
CA ASP A 67 0.97 5.56 1.03
C ASP A 67 2.50 5.65 0.93
N THR A 68 3.11 6.65 1.58
CA THR A 68 4.58 6.78 1.64
C THR A 68 5.22 5.59 2.37
N ILE A 69 4.62 5.13 3.47
CA ILE A 69 5.10 3.96 4.22
C ILE A 69 4.94 2.68 3.38
N GLY A 70 3.78 2.45 2.76
CA GLY A 70 3.52 1.28 1.92
C GLY A 70 4.50 1.17 0.75
N ARG A 71 4.81 2.29 0.08
CA ARG A 71 5.84 2.34 -0.98
C ARG A 71 7.23 1.99 -0.46
N ARG A 72 7.61 2.47 0.73
CA ARG A 72 8.91 2.14 1.34
C ARG A 72 9.00 0.67 1.72
N LEU A 73 7.93 0.08 2.24
CA LEU A 73 7.86 -1.35 2.53
C LEU A 73 8.01 -2.17 1.24
N ALA A 74 7.25 -1.82 0.20
CA ALA A 74 7.33 -2.48 -1.10
C ALA A 74 8.74 -2.39 -1.73
N LEU A 75 9.38 -1.23 -1.64
CA LEU A 75 10.77 -1.05 -2.09
C LEU A 75 11.74 -1.95 -1.32
N ARG A 76 11.63 -1.99 0.01
CA ARG A 76 12.50 -2.83 0.86
C ARG A 76 12.26 -4.33 0.67
N LEU A 77 11.06 -4.73 0.29
CA LEU A 77 10.77 -6.14 -0.02
C LEU A 77 11.59 -6.64 -1.21
N GLN A 78 11.96 -5.77 -2.15
CA GLN A 78 12.79 -6.12 -3.30
C GLN A 78 14.23 -6.48 -2.88
N ASP A 79 14.73 -5.92 -1.77
CA ASP A 79 16.07 -6.20 -1.24
C ASP A 79 16.22 -7.66 -0.75
N PHE A 80 15.12 -8.42 -0.61
CA PHE A 80 15.13 -9.83 -0.18
C PHE A 80 15.15 -10.83 -1.36
N CYS A 81 15.21 -10.35 -2.61
CA CYS A 81 15.25 -11.20 -3.80
C CYS A 81 16.66 -11.69 -4.17
#